data_AF-A0A376VZC4-F1
#
_entry.id   AF-A0A376VZC4-F1
#
_cell.length_a   1.000
_cell.length_b   1.000
_cell.length_c   1.000
_cell.angle_alpha   90.00
_cell.angle_beta   90.00
_cell.angle_gamma   90.00
#
_symmetry.space_group_name_H-M   'P 1'
#
loop_
_entity.id
_entity.type
_entity.pdbx_description
1 polymer ?
#
loop_
_entity_poly.entity_id
_entity_poly.type
_entity_poly.pdbx_seq_one_letter_code
_entity_poly.pdbx_strand_id
1 'polypeptide(L)'
;MGIDSLLIPEEHGGLDAGFVTLAAVWMELGRLGAPTYVLYQLPGGFNTFLREGTQEQIDKIMAFRGTGKQMWNSAITEPGAGSDVGSLKTTYTRRNGKIYLNGSKCFITSSAYTPYIVVMARDGASPDKPVYTEWFVDMSKPGIKVTKLEKLGLRMDSCCEITFDDVELDEKDMFGREVTALTASKKSSTMNVSW
;
A
#
# COMPACT_ATOMS: atom_id res chain seq x y z
N MET A 1 -12.20 -16.44 10.12
CA MET A 1 -11.29 -16.59 11.29
C MET A 1 -11.10 -15.28 12.06
N GLY A 2 -11.44 -14.11 11.50
CA GLY A 2 -11.38 -12.84 12.23
C GLY A 2 -9.97 -12.23 12.36
N ILE A 3 -8.96 -12.85 11.73
CA ILE A 3 -7.57 -12.38 11.72
C ILE A 3 -7.45 -10.95 11.16
N ASP A 4 -8.27 -10.66 10.15
CA ASP A 4 -8.37 -9.37 9.47
C ASP A 4 -9.07 -8.29 10.31
N SER A 5 -9.65 -8.64 11.46
CA SER A 5 -10.29 -7.71 12.39
C SER A 5 -9.55 -7.58 13.72
N LEU A 6 -8.41 -8.27 13.90
CA LEU A 6 -7.71 -8.33 15.19
C LEU A 6 -7.27 -6.97 15.71
N LEU A 7 -6.69 -6.12 14.85
CA LEU A 7 -6.20 -4.80 15.26
C LEU A 7 -7.17 -3.66 14.95
N ILE A 8 -8.34 -3.95 14.39
CA ILE A 8 -9.35 -2.92 14.13
C ILE A 8 -9.95 -2.50 15.48
N PRO A 9 -10.12 -1.19 15.77
CA PRO A 9 -10.79 -0.72 16.97
C PRO A 9 -12.23 -1.24 17.08
N GLU A 10 -12.73 -1.44 18.32
CA GLU A 10 -14.08 -1.95 18.56
C GLU A 10 -15.18 -1.07 17.95
N GLU A 11 -15.00 0.26 17.92
CA GLU A 11 -15.93 1.22 17.30
C GLU A 11 -16.09 1.02 15.79
N HIS A 12 -15.10 0.40 15.14
CA HIS A 12 -15.15 -0.02 13.74
C HIS A 12 -15.50 -1.52 13.58
N GLY A 13 -15.99 -2.12 14.66
CA GLY A 13 -16.45 -3.51 14.77
C GLY A 13 -15.33 -4.53 14.89
N GLY A 14 -14.09 -4.11 15.16
CA GLY A 14 -12.94 -4.99 15.32
C GLY A 14 -12.85 -5.67 16.69
N LEU A 15 -11.70 -6.25 16.98
CA LEU A 15 -11.44 -6.99 18.22
C LEU A 15 -10.48 -6.27 19.18
N ASP A 16 -9.81 -5.21 18.72
CA ASP A 16 -8.80 -4.45 19.47
C ASP A 16 -7.83 -5.34 20.29
N ALA A 17 -7.42 -6.47 19.70
CA ALA A 17 -6.78 -7.57 20.42
C ALA A 17 -5.32 -7.29 20.81
N GLY A 18 -4.76 -6.17 20.35
CA GLY A 18 -3.39 -5.74 20.59
C GLY A 18 -2.31 -6.63 19.93
N PHE A 19 -1.06 -6.18 19.99
CA PHE A 19 0.06 -6.82 19.28
C PHE A 19 0.51 -8.15 19.88
N VAL A 20 0.32 -8.39 21.18
CA VAL A 20 0.69 -9.68 21.82
C VAL A 20 -0.18 -10.81 21.26
N THR A 21 -1.49 -10.58 21.13
CA THR A 21 -2.42 -11.53 20.53
C THR A 21 -2.09 -11.76 19.06
N LEU A 22 -1.81 -10.69 18.32
CA LEU A 22 -1.40 -10.79 16.92
C LEU A 22 -0.11 -11.61 16.75
N ALA A 23 0.88 -11.39 17.61
CA ALA A 23 2.14 -12.14 17.58
C ALA A 23 1.92 -13.64 17.84
N ALA A 24 1.06 -14.00 18.80
CA ALA A 24 0.70 -15.39 19.06
C ALA A 24 0.02 -16.05 17.84
N VAL A 25 -0.91 -15.34 17.19
CA VAL A 25 -1.56 -15.80 15.95
C VAL A 25 -0.53 -15.98 14.83
N TRP A 26 0.39 -15.03 14.65
CA TRP A 26 1.46 -15.12 13.65
C TRP A 26 2.40 -16.29 13.88
N MET A 27 2.79 -16.55 15.12
CA MET A 27 3.67 -17.67 15.45
C MET A 27 3.05 -19.00 15.04
N GLU A 28 1.76 -19.22 15.36
CA GLU A 28 1.11 -20.48 15.03
C GLU A 28 0.82 -20.62 13.54
N LEU A 29 0.32 -19.57 12.88
CA LEU A 29 0.08 -19.58 11.44
C LEU A 29 1.40 -19.72 10.65
N GLY A 30 2.45 -19.03 11.09
CA GLY A 30 3.79 -19.12 10.50
C GLY A 30 4.38 -20.52 10.61
N ARG A 31 4.23 -21.18 11.77
CA ARG A 31 4.65 -22.57 11.98
C ARG A 31 3.96 -23.55 11.03
N LEU A 32 2.71 -23.26 10.66
CA LEU A 32 1.92 -24.06 9.72
C LEU A 32 2.18 -23.69 8.24
N GLY A 33 3.03 -22.69 7.98
CA GLY A 33 3.34 -22.23 6.62
C GLY A 33 2.22 -21.42 5.98
N ALA A 34 1.46 -20.64 6.76
CA ALA A 34 0.44 -19.75 6.22
C ALA A 34 1.03 -18.74 5.20
N PRO A 35 0.26 -18.33 4.16
CA PRO A 35 0.71 -17.35 3.19
C PRO A 35 0.97 -15.98 3.84
N THR A 36 1.97 -15.25 3.35
CA THR A 36 2.43 -14.01 3.98
C THR A 36 1.39 -12.90 4.03
N TYR A 37 0.47 -12.82 3.06
CA TYR A 37 -0.60 -11.81 3.09
C TYR A 37 -1.56 -11.97 4.29
N VAL A 38 -1.77 -13.21 4.78
CA VAL A 38 -2.59 -13.46 5.98
C VAL A 38 -1.86 -12.97 7.23
N LEU A 39 -0.54 -13.03 7.21
CA LEU A 39 0.29 -12.54 8.31
C LEU A 39 0.42 -11.02 8.28
N TYR A 40 0.58 -10.39 7.12
CA TYR A 40 0.90 -8.97 7.07
C TYR A 40 -0.29 -8.06 6.75
N GLN A 41 -0.95 -8.33 5.63
CA GLN A 41 -1.90 -7.40 5.03
C GLN A 41 -3.25 -7.40 5.77
N LEU A 42 -3.75 -8.59 6.12
CA LEU A 42 -5.04 -8.72 6.80
C LEU A 42 -5.08 -8.03 8.18
N PRO A 43 -4.14 -8.26 9.10
CA PRO A 43 -4.24 -7.69 10.44
C PRO A 43 -3.93 -6.19 10.51
N GLY A 44 -3.11 -5.63 9.60
CA GLY A 44 -2.68 -4.23 9.66
C GLY A 44 -3.27 -3.31 8.59
N GLY A 45 -3.81 -3.86 7.50
CA GLY A 45 -4.19 -3.09 6.32
C GLY A 45 -5.31 -2.06 6.56
N PHE A 46 -6.23 -2.34 7.48
CA PHE A 46 -7.33 -1.42 7.78
C PHE A 46 -6.88 -0.20 8.60
N ASN A 47 -5.98 -0.39 9.57
CA ASN A 47 -5.58 0.68 10.49
C ASN A 47 -4.88 1.83 9.78
N THR A 48 -4.12 1.54 8.73
CA THR A 48 -3.51 2.60 7.90
C THR A 48 -4.57 3.46 7.21
N PHE A 49 -5.68 2.87 6.75
CA PHE A 49 -6.80 3.63 6.17
C PHE A 49 -7.60 4.39 7.22
N LEU A 50 -7.86 3.79 8.39
CA LEU A 50 -8.54 4.48 9.49
C LEU A 50 -7.75 5.72 9.97
N ARG A 51 -6.41 5.69 9.88
CA ARG A 51 -5.55 6.78 10.31
C ARG A 51 -5.36 7.87 9.25
N GLU A 52 -5.15 7.49 7.99
CA GLU A 52 -4.68 8.41 6.93
C GLU A 52 -5.70 8.62 5.80
N GLY A 53 -6.70 7.74 5.69
CA GLY A 53 -7.65 7.72 4.60
C GLY A 53 -8.80 8.71 4.77
N THR A 54 -9.38 9.13 3.65
CA THR A 54 -10.69 9.81 3.66
C THR A 54 -11.81 8.82 3.95
N GLN A 55 -13.00 9.31 4.32
CA GLN A 55 -14.15 8.42 4.54
C GLN A 55 -14.46 7.55 3.31
N GLU A 56 -14.39 8.11 2.09
CA GLU A 56 -14.60 7.34 0.86
C GLU A 56 -13.57 6.21 0.69
N GLN A 57 -12.31 6.46 1.05
CA GLN A 57 -11.22 5.47 0.99
C GLN A 57 -11.39 4.40 2.09
N ILE A 58 -11.75 4.80 3.31
CA ILE A 58 -12.06 3.90 4.42
C ILE A 58 -13.20 2.96 4.03
N ASP A 59 -14.31 3.49 3.51
CA ASP A 59 -15.48 2.69 3.12
C ASP A 59 -15.13 1.66 2.03
N LYS A 60 -14.33 2.07 1.03
CA LYS A 60 -13.84 1.16 -0.03
C LYS A 60 -13.02 0.01 0.52
N ILE A 61 -12.13 0.25 1.47
CA ILE A 61 -11.30 -0.81 2.07
C ILE A 61 -12.10 -1.64 3.07
N MET A 62 -12.92 -1.02 3.91
CA MET A 62 -13.76 -1.71 4.89
C MET A 62 -14.79 -2.65 4.24
N ALA A 63 -15.18 -2.41 2.98
CA ALA A 63 -16.01 -3.34 2.20
C ALA A 63 -15.38 -4.73 2.02
N PHE A 64 -14.06 -4.88 2.19
CA PHE A 64 -13.35 -6.17 2.12
C PHE A 64 -13.25 -6.89 3.45
N ARG A 65 -13.66 -6.25 4.55
CA ARG A 65 -13.64 -6.86 5.88
C ARG A 65 -14.47 -8.14 5.91
N GLY A 66 -13.90 -9.19 6.49
CA GLY A 66 -14.50 -10.53 6.57
C GLY A 66 -14.42 -11.35 5.28
N THR A 67 -13.97 -10.76 4.15
CA THR A 67 -13.88 -11.49 2.88
C THR A 67 -12.61 -12.34 2.76
N GLY A 68 -11.58 -12.03 3.55
CA GLY A 68 -10.26 -12.67 3.47
C GLY A 68 -9.48 -12.37 2.19
N LYS A 69 -9.97 -11.46 1.33
CA LYS A 69 -9.32 -11.06 0.08
C LYS A 69 -8.25 -9.99 0.33
N GLN A 70 -7.28 -9.92 -0.57
CA GLN A 70 -6.31 -8.82 -0.64
C GLN A 70 -7.05 -7.54 -1.05
N MET A 71 -6.76 -6.43 -0.38
CA MET A 71 -7.54 -5.18 -0.49
C MET A 71 -6.73 -4.07 -1.11
N TRP A 72 -5.53 -3.86 -0.59
CA TRP A 72 -4.60 -2.84 -1.05
C TRP A 72 -3.17 -3.18 -0.63
N ASN A 73 -2.17 -2.68 -1.35
CA ASN A 73 -0.78 -2.75 -0.90
C ASN A 73 -0.05 -1.42 -1.10
N SER A 74 1.10 -1.27 -0.46
CA SER A 74 1.95 -0.10 -0.63
C SER A 74 2.94 -0.30 -1.77
N ALA A 75 3.05 0.70 -2.65
CA ALA A 75 3.94 0.75 -3.80
C ALA A 75 4.95 1.88 -3.65
N ILE A 76 6.09 1.55 -3.03
CA ILE A 76 7.18 2.51 -2.77
C ILE A 76 8.42 2.13 -3.58
N THR A 77 8.90 0.90 -3.38
CA THR A 77 10.14 0.39 -3.96
C THR A 77 10.14 0.43 -5.49
N GLU A 78 11.27 0.83 -6.05
CA GLU A 78 11.55 0.89 -7.48
C GLU A 78 12.81 0.10 -7.81
N PRO A 79 13.03 -0.30 -9.07
CA PRO A 79 14.25 -1.00 -9.48
C PRO A 79 15.54 -0.29 -9.06
N GLY A 80 15.53 1.05 -9.02
CA GLY A 80 16.68 1.88 -8.61
C GLY A 80 16.57 2.50 -7.21
N ALA A 81 15.51 2.24 -6.46
CA ALA A 81 15.26 2.88 -5.16
C ALA A 81 14.55 1.93 -4.19
N GLY A 82 15.30 1.38 -3.23
CA GLY A 82 14.78 0.52 -2.16
C GLY A 82 15.03 1.14 -0.78
N SER A 83 16.26 0.99 -0.27
CA SER A 83 16.66 1.60 1.01
C SER A 83 16.70 3.13 0.95
N ASP A 84 17.01 3.70 -0.21
CA ASP A 84 16.98 5.14 -0.46
C ASP A 84 15.68 5.55 -1.16
N VAL A 85 14.60 5.64 -0.38
CA VAL A 85 13.27 6.05 -0.85
C VAL A 85 13.29 7.47 -1.42
N GLY A 86 14.17 8.34 -0.92
CA GLY A 86 14.32 9.72 -1.39
C GLY A 86 14.88 9.85 -2.81
N SER A 87 15.33 8.75 -3.42
CA SER A 87 15.83 8.73 -4.79
C SER A 87 14.84 8.16 -5.81
N LEU A 88 13.62 7.82 -5.38
CA LEU A 88 12.58 7.29 -6.27
C LEU A 88 12.29 8.26 -7.44
N LYS A 89 11.87 7.68 -8.57
CA LYS A 89 11.70 8.37 -9.85
C LYS A 89 10.26 8.43 -10.32
N THR A 90 9.36 7.57 -9.81
CA THR A 90 7.92 7.66 -10.12
C THR A 90 7.41 9.06 -9.80
N THR A 91 6.77 9.71 -10.77
CA THR A 91 6.28 11.08 -10.66
C THR A 91 4.78 11.15 -10.72
N TYR A 92 4.21 12.12 -10.01
CA TYR A 92 2.89 12.66 -10.31
C TYR A 92 3.03 14.07 -10.89
N THR A 93 2.15 14.45 -11.81
CA THR A 93 2.10 15.82 -12.36
C THR A 93 0.66 16.33 -12.41
N ARG A 94 0.45 17.59 -12.04
CA ARG A 94 -0.85 18.25 -12.12
C ARG A 94 -0.99 18.94 -13.48
N ARG A 95 -1.96 18.52 -14.29
CA ARG A 95 -2.24 19.06 -15.63
C ARG A 95 -3.75 19.17 -15.83
N ASN A 96 -4.25 20.34 -16.21
CA ASN A 96 -5.67 20.56 -16.52
C ASN A 96 -6.66 20.12 -15.42
N GLY A 97 -6.30 20.34 -14.15
CA GLY A 97 -7.15 19.94 -13.01
C GLY A 97 -7.14 18.44 -12.69
N LYS A 98 -6.29 17.66 -13.35
CA LYS A 98 -6.08 16.23 -13.12
C LYS A 98 -4.64 15.95 -12.69
N ILE A 99 -4.44 14.78 -12.08
CA ILE A 99 -3.12 14.26 -11.74
C ILE A 99 -2.79 13.10 -12.67
N TYR A 100 -1.53 13.04 -13.11
CA TYR A 100 -1.03 11.96 -13.96
C TYR A 100 0.16 11.28 -13.30
N LEU A 101 0.02 9.99 -13.05
CA LEU A 101 1.04 9.15 -12.44
C LEU A 101 1.84 8.40 -13.51
N ASN A 102 3.16 8.52 -13.45
CA ASN A 102 4.10 7.90 -14.38
C ASN A 102 5.28 7.27 -13.64
N GLY A 103 5.65 6.04 -13.97
CA GLY A 103 6.83 5.38 -13.41
C GLY A 103 6.69 3.87 -13.30
N SER A 104 7.53 3.28 -12.44
CA SER A 104 7.51 1.85 -12.20
C SER A 104 7.86 1.53 -10.75
N LYS A 105 7.23 0.48 -10.25
CA LYS A 105 7.42 -0.07 -8.92
C LYS A 105 7.82 -1.53 -9.05
N CYS A 106 8.64 -2.01 -8.12
CA CYS A 106 9.14 -3.38 -8.12
C CYS A 106 9.04 -3.96 -6.72
N PHE A 107 8.97 -5.30 -6.65
CA PHE A 107 8.82 -6.06 -5.40
C PHE A 107 7.53 -5.76 -4.62
N ILE A 108 6.45 -5.38 -5.32
CA ILE A 108 5.19 -5.06 -4.65
C ILE A 108 4.48 -6.36 -4.26
N THR A 109 4.49 -6.65 -2.96
CA THR A 109 3.88 -7.86 -2.39
C THR A 109 2.35 -7.83 -2.52
N SER A 110 1.72 -8.99 -2.67
CA SER A 110 0.26 -9.17 -2.69
C SER A 110 -0.49 -8.37 -3.76
N SER A 111 0.16 -8.03 -4.88
CA SER A 111 -0.39 -7.05 -5.83
C SER A 111 -0.92 -7.62 -7.15
N ALA A 112 -0.80 -8.92 -7.39
CA ALA A 112 -1.27 -9.51 -8.65
C ALA A 112 -2.78 -9.33 -8.89
N TYR A 113 -3.57 -9.29 -7.81
CA TYR A 113 -5.04 -9.24 -7.87
C TYR A 113 -5.65 -8.24 -6.89
N THR A 114 -4.84 -7.35 -6.32
CA THR A 114 -5.33 -6.33 -5.39
C THR A 114 -6.17 -5.30 -6.16
N PRO A 115 -7.36 -4.91 -5.67
CA PRO A 115 -8.19 -3.91 -6.35
C PRO A 115 -7.60 -2.50 -6.23
N TYR A 116 -6.88 -2.23 -5.15
CA TYR A 116 -6.27 -0.92 -4.91
C TYR A 116 -4.78 -1.01 -4.60
N ILE A 117 -4.08 0.10 -4.78
CA ILE A 117 -2.70 0.26 -4.36
C ILE A 117 -2.43 1.69 -3.89
N VAL A 118 -1.58 1.87 -2.88
CA VAL A 118 -1.13 3.20 -2.44
C VAL A 118 0.26 3.44 -3.01
N VAL A 119 0.39 4.34 -4.00
CA VAL A 119 1.64 4.59 -4.73
C VAL A 119 2.31 5.84 -4.19
N MET A 120 3.56 5.72 -3.74
CA MET A 120 4.39 6.88 -3.43
C MET A 120 5.06 7.40 -4.70
N ALA A 121 4.84 8.67 -5.01
CA ALA A 121 5.41 9.35 -6.17
C ALA A 121 5.92 10.74 -5.76
N ARG A 122 6.92 11.24 -6.49
CA ARG A 122 7.44 12.61 -6.32
C ARG A 122 6.73 13.60 -7.23
N ASP A 123 6.65 14.85 -6.82
CA ASP A 123 6.16 15.93 -7.68
C ASP A 123 7.11 16.12 -8.88
N GLY A 124 6.59 15.87 -10.08
CA GLY A 124 7.33 16.06 -11.33
C GLY A 124 7.57 17.54 -11.68
N ALA A 125 6.83 18.48 -11.08
CA ALA A 125 7.00 19.91 -11.32
C ALA A 125 8.15 20.55 -10.51
N SER A 126 8.62 19.86 -9.46
CA SER A 126 9.60 20.40 -8.50
C SER A 126 10.84 19.50 -8.32
N PRO A 127 11.63 19.24 -9.39
CA PRO A 127 12.71 18.25 -9.35
C PRO A 127 13.83 18.57 -8.34
N ASP A 128 14.09 19.85 -8.09
CA ASP A 128 15.17 20.31 -7.19
C ASP A 128 14.77 20.31 -5.71
N LYS A 129 13.47 20.25 -5.42
CA LYS A 129 12.90 20.19 -4.06
C LYS A 129 11.81 19.12 -4.04
N PRO A 130 12.19 17.83 -4.10
CA PRO A 130 11.23 16.76 -4.29
C PRO A 130 10.27 16.69 -3.10
N VAL A 131 8.98 16.89 -3.42
CA VAL A 131 7.84 16.62 -2.55
C VAL A 131 7.30 15.25 -2.92
N TYR A 132 6.97 14.44 -1.91
CA TYR A 132 6.46 13.09 -2.09
C TYR A 132 5.01 13.03 -1.62
N THR A 133 4.19 12.34 -2.41
CA THR A 133 2.77 12.18 -2.14
C THR A 133 2.40 10.73 -2.40
N GLU A 134 1.52 10.19 -1.56
CA GLU A 134 0.93 8.89 -1.76
C GLU A 134 -0.43 9.04 -2.44
N TRP A 135 -0.71 8.15 -3.37
CA TRP A 135 -1.93 8.16 -4.17
C TRP A 135 -2.65 6.82 -4.00
N PHE A 136 -3.91 6.86 -3.60
CA PHE A 136 -4.80 5.70 -3.57
C PHE A 136 -5.34 5.43 -4.97
N VAL A 137 -4.78 4.42 -5.63
CA VAL A 137 -5.02 4.12 -7.04
C VAL A 137 -5.89 2.88 -7.17
N ASP A 138 -6.97 3.00 -7.95
CA ASP A 138 -7.75 1.88 -8.45
C ASP A 138 -6.98 1.17 -9.57
N MET A 139 -6.70 -0.12 -9.36
CA MET A 139 -5.89 -0.93 -10.27
C MET A 139 -6.59 -1.25 -11.60
N SER A 140 -7.89 -0.92 -11.75
CA SER A 140 -8.63 -1.05 -13.01
C SER A 140 -8.42 0.13 -13.97
N LYS A 141 -7.81 1.23 -13.51
CA LYS A 141 -7.56 2.42 -14.35
C LYS A 141 -6.65 2.09 -15.54
N PRO A 142 -6.88 2.70 -16.71
CA PRO A 142 -6.00 2.54 -17.87
C PRO A 142 -4.59 3.06 -17.56
N GLY A 143 -3.59 2.52 -18.27
CA GLY A 143 -2.18 2.88 -18.07
C GLY A 143 -1.47 2.09 -16.97
N ILE A 144 -2.18 1.21 -16.26
CA ILE A 144 -1.60 0.32 -15.25
C ILE A 144 -1.29 -1.05 -15.88
N LYS A 145 -0.07 -1.53 -15.71
CA LYS A 145 0.32 -2.91 -16.07
C LYS A 145 0.99 -3.59 -14.90
N VAL A 146 0.52 -4.80 -14.58
CA VAL A 146 1.04 -5.63 -13.50
C VAL A 146 1.74 -6.85 -14.10
N THR A 147 3.00 -7.07 -13.70
CA THR A 147 3.79 -8.23 -14.11
C THR A 147 4.20 -9.01 -12.87
N LYS A 148 3.73 -10.26 -12.74
CA LYS A 148 4.08 -11.12 -11.61
C LYS A 148 5.53 -11.60 -11.72
N LEU A 149 6.27 -11.49 -10.63
CA LEU A 149 7.64 -11.97 -10.50
C LEU A 149 7.67 -13.43 -10.01
N GLU A 150 8.56 -14.21 -10.62
CA GLU A 150 8.93 -15.52 -10.10
C GLU A 150 9.88 -15.38 -8.92
N LYS A 151 9.58 -16.09 -7.82
CA LYS A 151 10.33 -16.01 -6.57
C LYS A 151 10.87 -17.37 -6.17
N LEU A 152 12.03 -17.37 -5.52
CA LEU A 152 12.62 -18.55 -4.89
C LEU A 152 11.70 -19.12 -3.79
N GLY A 153 11.18 -18.24 -2.92
CA GLY A 153 10.33 -18.60 -1.78
C GLY A 153 9.07 -17.73 -1.68
N LEU A 154 8.27 -17.94 -0.62
CA LEU A 154 7.02 -17.21 -0.37
C LEU A 154 6.07 -17.24 -1.59
N ARG A 155 6.04 -18.37 -2.29
CA ARG A 155 5.39 -18.52 -3.61
C ARG A 155 3.86 -18.45 -3.55
N MET A 156 3.28 -18.66 -2.37
CA MET A 156 1.83 -18.53 -2.15
C MET A 156 1.35 -17.09 -2.18
N ASP A 157 2.27 -16.13 -2.01
CA ASP A 157 1.95 -14.72 -2.11
C ASP A 157 2.53 -14.14 -3.39
N SER A 158 1.79 -13.25 -4.03
CA SER A 158 2.26 -12.61 -5.25
C SER A 158 3.29 -11.54 -4.93
N CYS A 159 4.13 -11.26 -5.91
CA CYS A 159 5.05 -10.14 -5.88
C CYS A 159 5.15 -9.65 -7.32
N CYS A 160 4.99 -8.36 -7.55
CA CYS A 160 4.85 -7.85 -8.90
C CYS A 160 5.73 -6.62 -9.14
N GLU A 161 6.05 -6.44 -10.41
CA GLU A 161 6.35 -5.14 -10.99
C GLU A 161 5.06 -4.48 -11.45
N ILE A 162 4.96 -3.18 -11.25
CA ILE A 162 3.80 -2.39 -11.64
C ILE A 162 4.29 -1.16 -12.35
N THR A 163 3.85 -0.96 -13.59
CA THR A 163 4.17 0.25 -14.38
C THR A 163 2.93 1.12 -14.50
N PHE A 164 3.15 2.43 -14.44
CA PHE A 164 2.15 3.47 -14.58
C PHE A 164 2.54 4.33 -15.78
N ASP A 165 1.66 4.40 -16.78
CA ASP A 165 1.80 5.17 -18.00
C ASP A 165 0.60 6.11 -18.14
N ASP A 166 0.81 7.39 -17.84
CA ASP A 166 -0.20 8.46 -17.82
C ASP A 166 -1.52 8.06 -17.12
N VAL A 167 -1.42 7.44 -15.95
CA VAL A 167 -2.59 7.04 -15.16
C VAL A 167 -3.26 8.28 -14.57
N GLU A 168 -4.49 8.57 -15.01
CA GLU A 168 -5.27 9.72 -14.57
C GLU A 168 -5.88 9.51 -13.17
N LEU A 169 -5.64 10.47 -12.28
CA LEU A 169 -6.14 10.56 -10.92
C LEU A 169 -6.78 11.93 -10.66
N ASP A 170 -7.55 12.01 -9.58
CA ASP A 170 -8.13 13.24 -9.05
C ASP A 170 -7.46 13.62 -7.72
N GLU A 171 -7.58 14.89 -7.28
CA GLU A 171 -7.01 15.31 -5.98
C GLU A 171 -7.59 14.51 -4.81
N LYS A 172 -8.81 13.99 -4.92
CA LYS A 172 -9.43 13.11 -3.92
C LYS A 172 -8.76 11.73 -3.81
N ASP A 173 -7.95 11.35 -4.79
CA ASP A 173 -7.17 10.11 -4.78
C ASP A 173 -5.87 10.28 -3.97
N MET A 174 -5.55 11.49 -3.50
CA MET A 174 -4.44 11.69 -2.57
C MET A 174 -4.70 10.90 -1.26
N PHE A 175 -3.67 10.20 -0.79
CA PHE A 175 -3.70 9.42 0.44
C PHE A 175 -2.82 10.06 1.51
N GLY A 176 -3.42 10.44 2.64
CA GLY A 176 -2.74 11.22 3.67
C GLY A 176 -2.39 12.64 3.19
N ARG A 177 -1.10 12.98 3.21
CA ARG A 177 -0.59 14.34 2.94
C ARG A 177 0.75 14.32 2.21
N GLU A 178 1.08 15.45 1.59
CA GLU A 178 2.41 15.69 1.00
C GLU A 178 3.51 15.69 2.08
N VAL A 179 4.67 15.10 1.78
CA VAL A 179 5.80 14.96 2.70
C VAL A 179 7.15 15.24 2.03
N THR A 180 8.16 15.61 2.81
CA THR A 180 9.55 15.77 2.34
C THR A 180 10.26 14.42 2.25
N ALA A 181 11.42 14.35 1.56
CA ALA A 181 12.22 13.14 1.44
C ALA A 181 12.55 12.46 2.78
N LEU A 182 13.01 13.23 3.78
CA LEU A 182 13.32 12.73 5.13
C LEU A 182 12.10 12.09 5.80
N THR A 183 10.93 12.71 5.63
CA THR A 183 9.68 12.21 6.19
C THR A 183 9.16 11.01 5.41
N ALA A 184 9.34 10.97 4.08
CA ALA A 184 9.00 9.83 3.23
C ALA A 184 9.79 8.57 3.63
N SER A 185 11.10 8.70 3.86
CA SER A 185 11.93 7.58 4.34
C SER A 185 11.47 7.05 5.70
N LYS A 186 11.07 7.93 6.63
CA LYS A 186 10.50 7.53 7.92
C LYS A 186 9.13 6.86 7.76
N LYS A 187 8.25 7.40 6.92
CA LYS A 187 6.89 6.87 6.67
C LYS A 187 6.94 5.49 6.00
N SER A 188 7.88 5.27 5.08
CA SER A 188 8.13 3.95 4.47
C SER A 188 8.43 2.86 5.50
N SER A 189 9.08 3.21 6.61
CA SER A 189 9.43 2.25 7.66
C SER A 189 8.25 1.91 8.59
N THR A 190 7.20 2.74 8.63
CA THR A 190 6.07 2.61 9.57
C THR A 190 4.75 2.21 8.92
N MET A 191 4.64 2.26 7.58
CA MET A 191 3.36 2.07 6.87
C MET A 191 2.64 0.73 7.10
N ASN A 192 3.33 -0.27 7.63
CA ASN A 192 2.76 -1.55 8.00
C ASN A 192 3.22 -2.08 9.37
N VAL A 193 3.98 -1.26 10.11
CA VAL A 193 4.55 -1.61 11.42
C VAL A 193 4.69 -0.32 12.25
N SER A 194 3.62 0.46 12.39
CA SER A 194 3.59 1.59 13.31
C SER A 194 3.18 1.08 14.69
N TRP A 195 4.14 1.04 15.61
CA TRP A 195 3.99 0.78 17.05
C TRP A 195 3.12 1.84 17.74
#